data_AF-A0A914YBC9-F1
#
_entry.id   AF-A0A914YBC9-F1
#
_cell.length_a   1.000
_cell.length_b   1.000
_cell.length_c   1.000
_cell.angle_alpha   90.00
_cell.angle_beta   90.00
_cell.angle_gamma   90.00
#
_symmetry.space_group_name_H-M   'P 1'
#
loop_
_entity.id
_entity.type
_entity.pdbx_description
1 polymer ?
#
loop_
_entity_poly.entity_id
_entity_poly.type
_entity_poly.pdbx_seq_one_letter_code
_entity_poly.pdbx_strand_id
1 'polypeptide(L)'
;MNGNSSNSHLVINASTSRNRKPSDEATFHDLCYVFESDMEKLCTALTDALPAIINSISQIVVSLLISFYFSWRLAWPITCLGIVAFLWISIFTAFGMSAIDQETELISKTFQSLTSSLSYRELCNKQYSIGIKRATFFGIVVGSMQLFLFFGMGLGALYGNWLIDEGLMYYPGLIFVIACSIIPAACKLGQIHSNWINFAAIKYVCRHVQRAKDIQSVASIFAETDIAPPNYWINIAFKRKQFLLNFLKNELKIEGEEAASFHPRNTFAFQKLKSSAFGRWKLYAIGFIFCLIFAAGPPTFTYLNGNLYEFYKPDKTKFFQDGSTISWKYLTAGIIACIGGIISTIIFAKNGEAIARKIRCAVYSDCIQRHGAALTDSIQRALLPLLTKSANNCKGAFDARLSQFSVGVFTLAFGIAYVFEKNLASAFLCSICFVIQAINQYVVFRISHIHTKRAMADKNDKGRIALIAFEQLNEVEISTSLEIIESRHDSFLSYSFEKHSSIIPIQALRYTFIFALPQVTQALAYVIGCYLVMEDLVRPVVIYKVVQTLYMSAFSISTIAQYNADVDKARLGALNLKDILTDNIDDSERTDSPSTNDHRTINIQEIL
;
A
#
# COMPACT_ATOMS: atom_id res chain seq x y z
N MET A 1 -0.75 -17.94 45.19
CA MET A 1 -1.60 -17.01 45.96
C MET A 1 -1.35 -15.61 45.42
N ASN A 2 -2.41 -15.00 44.89
CA ASN A 2 -2.69 -13.57 44.58
C ASN A 2 -1.49 -12.71 44.11
N GLY A 3 -1.44 -12.17 42.89
CA GLY A 3 -2.51 -11.60 42.09
C GLY A 3 -2.25 -10.11 41.92
N ASN A 4 -1.50 -9.72 40.88
CA ASN A 4 -1.55 -8.40 40.25
C ASN A 4 -0.53 -8.33 39.10
N SER A 5 -1.03 -8.42 37.86
CA SER A 5 -0.27 -8.01 36.69
C SER A 5 -1.22 -7.54 35.58
N SER A 6 -0.96 -6.33 35.10
CA SER A 6 -1.14 -5.92 33.70
C SER A 6 -2.57 -5.55 33.25
N ASN A 7 -3.01 -4.36 33.65
CA ASN A 7 -4.02 -3.58 32.92
C ASN A 7 -3.45 -2.20 32.60
N SER A 8 -2.74 -2.08 31.48
CA SER A 8 -2.50 -0.79 30.84
C SER A 8 -2.14 -1.03 29.37
N HIS A 9 -2.71 -0.19 28.49
CA HIS A 9 -2.50 -0.14 27.04
C HIS A 9 -3.37 -1.08 26.17
N LEU A 10 -4.68 -0.84 26.22
CA LEU A 10 -5.58 -1.09 25.08
C LEU A 10 -6.82 -0.19 25.23
N VAL A 11 -6.58 1.12 25.19
CA VAL A 11 -7.64 2.12 24.97
C VAL A 11 -7.61 2.45 23.48
N ILE A 12 -8.07 1.50 22.65
CA ILE A 12 -8.48 1.77 21.27
C ILE A 12 -10.00 1.83 21.30
N ASN A 13 -10.54 3.05 21.30
CA ASN A 13 -11.88 3.44 20.83
C ASN A 13 -13.07 2.49 21.12
N ALA A 14 -13.21 2.00 22.34
CA ALA A 14 -14.51 1.56 22.86
C ALA A 14 -15.32 2.73 23.48
N SER A 15 -14.68 3.86 23.77
CA SER A 15 -15.27 4.99 24.50
C SER A 15 -16.11 5.96 23.64
N THR A 16 -16.03 5.90 22.31
CA THR A 16 -16.94 6.66 21.42
C THR A 16 -18.29 5.98 21.19
N SER A 17 -18.51 4.78 21.75
CA SER A 17 -19.82 4.09 21.72
C SER A 17 -20.61 4.22 23.02
N ARG A 18 -20.02 4.70 24.13
CA ARG A 18 -20.61 4.57 25.47
C ARG A 18 -21.54 5.70 25.91
N ASN A 19 -21.62 6.81 25.16
CA ASN A 19 -22.45 7.97 25.53
C ASN A 19 -23.42 8.44 24.43
N ARG A 20 -23.69 7.63 23.40
CA ARG A 20 -24.90 7.86 22.61
C ARG A 20 -26.06 7.27 23.42
N LYS A 21 -26.96 8.12 23.91
CA LYS A 21 -28.37 7.72 24.10
C LYS A 21 -28.77 6.97 22.81
N PRO A 22 -29.49 5.84 22.88
CA PRO A 22 -29.96 5.17 21.68
C PRO A 22 -30.86 6.17 20.94
N SER A 23 -30.31 6.82 19.93
CA SER A 23 -31.13 7.35 18.85
C SER A 23 -31.61 6.11 18.14
N ASP A 24 -32.91 5.85 18.19
CA ASP A 24 -33.60 4.68 17.61
C ASP A 24 -33.49 4.59 16.06
N GLU A 25 -32.51 5.26 15.47
CA GLU A 25 -32.18 5.24 14.05
C GLU A 25 -30.65 5.13 13.90
N ALA A 26 -30.06 4.00 14.28
CA ALA A 26 -28.96 3.51 13.46
C ALA A 26 -29.61 3.07 12.15
N THR A 27 -29.57 3.91 11.12
CA THR A 27 -30.11 3.58 9.79
C THR A 27 -29.63 2.18 9.41
N PHE A 28 -30.52 1.25 9.08
CA PHE A 28 -30.16 -0.15 8.76
C PHE A 28 -29.09 -0.25 7.66
N HIS A 29 -29.03 0.75 6.78
CA HIS A 29 -27.92 0.99 5.85
C HIS A 29 -26.53 0.99 6.52
N ASP A 30 -26.39 1.65 7.68
CA ASP A 30 -25.14 1.68 8.44
C ASP A 30 -24.80 0.30 9.01
N LEU A 31 -25.81 -0.50 9.40
CA LEU A 31 -25.60 -1.87 9.86
C LEU A 31 -25.14 -2.79 8.71
N CYS A 32 -25.78 -2.71 7.53
CA CYS A 32 -25.35 -3.45 6.34
C CYS A 32 -23.94 -3.05 5.91
N TYR A 33 -23.64 -1.76 5.90
CA TYR A 33 -22.31 -1.25 5.57
C TYR A 33 -21.25 -1.75 6.57
N VAL A 34 -21.55 -1.74 7.86
CA VAL A 34 -20.66 -2.28 8.90
C VAL A 34 -20.46 -3.78 8.71
N PHE A 35 -21.53 -4.54 8.44
CA PHE A 35 -21.44 -5.98 8.21
C PHE A 35 -20.62 -6.33 6.95
N GLU A 36 -20.88 -5.66 5.82
CA GLU A 36 -20.11 -5.85 4.58
C GLU A 36 -18.64 -5.49 4.80
N SER A 37 -18.37 -4.34 5.45
CA SER A 37 -17.02 -3.91 5.78
C SER A 37 -16.30 -4.91 6.69
N ASP A 38 -16.99 -5.47 7.67
CA ASP A 38 -16.44 -6.45 8.59
C ASP A 38 -16.16 -7.80 7.89
N MET A 39 -17.07 -8.26 7.03
CA MET A 39 -16.85 -9.46 6.21
C MET A 39 -15.71 -9.27 5.20
N GLU A 40 -15.55 -8.07 4.64
CA GLU A 40 -14.40 -7.74 3.80
C GLU A 40 -13.08 -7.75 4.59
N LYS A 41 -13.06 -7.18 5.80
CA LYS A 41 -11.89 -7.26 6.70
C LYS A 41 -11.54 -8.69 7.07
N LEU A 42 -12.55 -9.53 7.34
CA LEU A 42 -12.36 -10.94 7.63
C LEU A 42 -11.74 -11.69 6.45
N CYS A 43 -12.31 -11.49 5.26
CA CYS A 43 -11.82 -12.12 4.03
C CYS A 43 -10.39 -11.69 3.73
N THR A 44 -10.11 -10.38 3.71
CA THR A 44 -8.76 -9.84 3.44
C THR A 44 -7.72 -10.31 4.45
N ALA A 45 -8.07 -10.40 5.73
CA ALA A 45 -7.12 -10.89 6.74
C ALA A 45 -6.83 -12.39 6.59
N LEU A 46 -7.79 -13.21 6.14
CA LEU A 46 -7.57 -14.63 5.85
C LEU A 46 -6.84 -14.87 4.52
N THR A 47 -7.11 -14.07 3.48
CA THR A 47 -6.50 -14.26 2.15
C THR A 47 -5.13 -13.64 2.03
N ASP A 48 -4.88 -12.50 2.68
CA ASP A 48 -3.65 -11.72 2.47
C ASP A 48 -2.73 -11.75 3.70
N ALA A 49 -3.27 -11.48 4.89
CA ALA A 49 -2.44 -11.35 6.10
C ALA A 49 -1.93 -12.71 6.61
N LEU A 50 -2.82 -13.71 6.75
CA LEU A 50 -2.45 -15.03 7.27
C LEU A 50 -1.38 -15.74 6.42
N PRO A 51 -1.52 -15.85 5.08
CA PRO A 51 -0.48 -16.48 4.26
C PRO A 51 0.84 -15.72 4.30
N ALA A 52 0.80 -14.39 4.37
CA ALA A 52 2.00 -13.57 4.49
C ALA A 52 2.73 -13.79 5.83
N ILE A 53 1.99 -14.00 6.93
CA ILE A 53 2.55 -14.37 8.24
C ILE A 53 3.21 -15.76 8.16
N ILE A 54 2.50 -16.76 7.63
CA ILE A 54 3.02 -18.14 7.52
C ILE A 54 4.29 -18.18 6.65
N ASN A 55 4.30 -17.49 5.51
CA ASN A 55 5.47 -17.40 4.64
C ASN A 55 6.64 -16.71 5.35
N SER A 56 6.39 -15.62 6.06
CA SER A 56 7.44 -14.89 6.78
C SER A 56 8.03 -15.72 7.93
N ILE A 57 7.20 -16.42 8.71
CA ILE A 57 7.66 -17.32 9.78
C ILE A 57 8.49 -18.46 9.19
N SER A 58 8.02 -19.06 8.09
CA SER A 58 8.73 -20.16 7.42
C SER A 58 10.11 -19.72 6.92
N GLN A 59 10.21 -18.53 6.32
CA GLN A 59 11.49 -17.95 5.89
C GLN A 59 12.45 -17.71 7.07
N ILE A 60 11.94 -17.21 8.20
CA ILE A 60 12.75 -17.01 9.40
C ILE A 60 13.27 -18.34 9.94
N VAL A 61 12.41 -19.35 10.06
CA VAL A 61 12.78 -20.68 10.57
C VAL A 61 13.83 -21.32 9.67
N VAL A 62 13.62 -21.34 8.35
CA VAL A 62 14.56 -21.93 7.40
C VAL A 62 15.90 -21.16 7.40
N SER A 63 15.88 -19.83 7.41
CA SER A 63 17.11 -19.03 7.48
C SER A 63 17.90 -19.26 8.75
N LEU A 64 17.23 -19.36 9.91
CA LEU A 64 17.88 -19.68 11.18
C LEU A 64 18.50 -21.09 11.11
N LEU A 65 17.75 -22.09 10.65
CA LEU A 65 18.26 -23.46 10.53
C LEU A 65 19.52 -23.53 9.66
N ILE A 66 19.52 -22.90 8.48
CA ILE A 66 20.67 -22.86 7.58
C ILE A 66 21.88 -22.21 8.27
N SER A 67 21.65 -21.10 8.98
CA SER A 67 22.74 -20.36 9.62
C SER A 67 23.35 -21.07 10.82
N PHE A 68 22.51 -21.64 11.69
CA PHE A 68 22.98 -22.43 12.82
C PHE A 68 23.64 -23.74 12.39
N TYR A 69 23.20 -24.33 11.27
CA TYR A 69 23.82 -25.52 10.69
C TYR A 69 25.27 -25.26 10.25
N PHE A 70 25.54 -24.15 9.55
CA PHE A 70 26.89 -23.86 9.07
C PHE A 70 27.82 -23.31 10.16
N SER A 71 27.37 -22.32 10.95
CA SER A 71 28.16 -21.80 12.07
C SER A 71 27.29 -21.07 13.07
N TRP A 72 27.02 -21.73 14.20
CA TRP A 72 26.30 -21.13 15.32
C TRP A 72 27.03 -19.91 15.91
N ARG A 73 28.37 -19.88 15.82
CA ARG A 73 29.21 -18.79 16.36
C ARG A 73 28.98 -17.50 15.60
N LEU A 74 28.91 -17.55 14.27
CA LEU A 74 28.60 -16.39 13.42
C LEU A 74 27.11 -16.06 13.41
N ALA A 75 26.25 -17.07 13.50
CA ALA A 75 24.80 -16.87 13.46
C ALA A 75 24.31 -16.06 14.68
N TRP A 76 24.77 -16.37 15.89
CA TRP A 76 24.26 -15.77 17.12
C TRP A 76 24.35 -14.22 17.13
N PRO A 77 25.51 -13.59 16.89
CA PRO A 77 25.62 -12.11 16.86
C PRO A 77 24.72 -11.45 15.81
N ILE A 78 24.59 -12.05 14.62
CA ILE A 78 23.78 -11.51 13.54
C ILE A 78 22.28 -11.62 13.86
N THR A 79 21.86 -12.71 14.51
CA THR A 79 20.47 -12.84 14.98
C THR A 79 20.11 -11.83 16.05
N CYS A 80 21.00 -11.57 17.02
CA CYS A 80 20.80 -10.52 18.03
C CYS A 80 20.60 -9.15 17.39
N LEU A 81 21.38 -8.83 16.35
CA LEU A 81 21.22 -7.60 15.57
C LEU A 81 19.85 -7.54 14.86
N GLY A 82 19.38 -8.66 14.33
CA GLY A 82 18.05 -8.79 13.74
C GLY A 82 16.92 -8.50 14.73
N ILE A 83 17.04 -8.95 15.98
CA ILE A 83 16.06 -8.67 17.04
C ILE A 83 16.04 -7.17 17.39
N VAL A 84 17.21 -6.54 17.48
CA VAL A 84 17.31 -5.09 17.72
C VAL A 84 16.65 -4.30 16.59
N ALA A 85 16.91 -4.69 15.33
CA ALA A 85 16.26 -4.08 14.17
C ALA A 85 14.74 -4.23 14.22
N PHE A 86 14.24 -5.40 14.64
CA PHE A 86 12.80 -5.62 14.82
C PHE A 86 12.17 -4.70 15.87
N LEU A 87 12.78 -4.60 17.05
CA LEU A 87 12.29 -3.72 18.12
C LEU A 87 12.25 -2.26 17.64
N TRP A 88 13.28 -1.84 16.91
CA TRP A 88 13.32 -0.52 16.29
C TRP A 88 12.15 -0.28 15.33
N ILE A 89 11.88 -1.21 14.41
CA ILE A 89 10.73 -1.11 13.49
C ILE A 89 9.43 -1.00 14.27
N SER A 90 9.22 -1.90 15.24
CA SER A 90 7.96 -2.00 15.96
C SER A 90 7.63 -0.69 16.69
N ILE A 91 8.61 -0.13 17.40
CA ILE A 91 8.46 1.15 18.11
C ILE A 91 8.07 2.28 17.14
N PHE A 92 8.82 2.45 16.05
CA PHE A 92 8.56 3.53 15.10
C PHE A 92 7.27 3.35 14.29
N THR A 93 6.89 2.10 13.98
CA THR A 93 5.59 1.80 13.35
C THR A 93 4.42 2.08 14.28
N ALA A 94 4.55 1.83 15.60
CA ALA A 94 3.53 2.20 16.58
C ALA A 94 3.33 3.72 16.64
N PHE A 95 4.41 4.51 16.64
CA PHE A 95 4.30 5.97 16.53
C PHE A 95 3.66 6.42 15.20
N GLY A 96 4.01 5.75 14.10
CA GLY A 96 3.37 5.94 12.79
C GLY A 96 1.87 5.69 12.82
N MET A 97 1.42 4.60 13.45
CA MET A 97 0.00 4.28 13.61
C MET A 97 -0.72 5.32 14.49
N SER A 98 -0.10 5.78 15.57
CA SER A 98 -0.72 6.82 16.41
C SER A 98 -0.98 8.13 15.65
N ALA A 99 -0.12 8.48 14.69
CA ALA A 99 -0.34 9.62 13.82
C ALA A 99 -1.49 9.39 12.83
N ILE A 100 -1.68 8.14 12.36
CA ILE A 100 -2.81 7.78 11.49
C ILE A 100 -4.13 7.88 12.26
N ASP A 101 -4.17 7.39 13.49
CA ASP A 101 -5.36 7.46 14.32
C ASP A 101 -5.77 8.92 14.58
N GLN A 102 -4.81 9.79 14.89
CA GLN A 102 -5.05 11.23 15.00
C GLN A 102 -5.55 11.86 13.70
N GLU A 103 -4.99 11.46 12.56
CA GLU A 103 -5.46 11.92 11.24
C GLU A 103 -6.91 11.52 11.00
N THR A 104 -7.29 10.27 11.31
CA THR A 104 -8.67 9.77 11.14
C THR A 104 -9.66 10.45 12.09
N GLU A 105 -9.28 10.70 13.34
CA GLU A 105 -10.11 11.44 14.30
C GLU A 105 -10.33 12.89 13.82
N LEU A 106 -9.27 13.54 13.36
CA LEU A 106 -9.38 14.90 12.82
C LEU A 106 -10.22 14.94 11.56
N ILE A 107 -10.07 13.98 10.67
CA ILE A 107 -10.95 13.81 9.51
C ILE A 107 -12.40 13.75 10.00
N SER A 108 -12.74 12.90 10.97
CA SER A 108 -14.12 12.83 11.52
C SER A 108 -14.62 14.16 12.12
N LYS A 109 -13.75 14.92 12.80
CA LYS A 109 -14.10 16.27 13.30
C LYS A 109 -14.27 17.28 12.18
N THR A 110 -13.52 17.12 11.11
CA THR A 110 -13.63 17.93 9.89
C THR A 110 -14.98 17.71 9.21
N PHE A 111 -15.58 16.52 9.35
CA PHE A 111 -16.94 16.29 8.87
C PHE A 111 -17.94 17.15 9.66
N GLN A 112 -17.81 17.20 10.98
CA GLN A 112 -18.73 17.95 11.84
C GLN A 112 -18.57 19.46 11.68
N SER A 113 -17.37 19.94 11.36
CA SER A 113 -17.06 21.36 11.24
C SER A 113 -17.28 21.94 9.84
N LEU A 114 -17.73 21.15 8.85
CA LEU A 114 -17.98 21.59 7.47
C LEU A 114 -18.89 22.84 7.40
N THR A 115 -19.71 23.06 8.43
CA THR A 115 -20.60 24.21 8.62
C THR A 115 -19.91 25.55 8.95
N SER A 116 -18.61 25.56 9.31
CA SER A 116 -17.89 26.78 9.70
C SER A 116 -16.60 27.01 8.89
N SER A 117 -16.58 28.07 8.09
CA SER A 117 -15.55 28.33 7.07
C SER A 117 -14.14 28.59 7.64
N LEU A 118 -14.02 29.39 8.70
CA LEU A 118 -12.73 29.72 9.32
C LEU A 118 -12.11 28.53 10.05
N SER A 119 -12.93 27.65 10.66
CA SER A 119 -12.45 26.46 11.38
C SER A 119 -11.82 25.42 10.45
N TYR A 120 -12.34 25.28 9.23
CA TYR A 120 -11.88 24.24 8.30
C TYR A 120 -10.44 24.45 7.81
N ARG A 121 -10.02 25.71 7.60
CA ARG A 121 -8.63 26.02 7.18
C ARG A 121 -7.62 25.64 8.26
N GLU A 122 -7.95 25.87 9.53
CA GLU A 122 -7.14 25.45 10.67
C GLU A 122 -7.05 23.93 10.78
N LEU A 123 -8.17 23.21 10.58
CA LEU A 123 -8.20 21.76 10.54
C LEU A 123 -7.35 21.18 9.40
N CYS A 124 -7.38 21.79 8.21
CA CYS A 124 -6.53 21.39 7.09
C CYS A 124 -5.03 21.59 7.39
N ASN A 125 -4.66 22.68 8.07
CA ASN A 125 -3.29 22.90 8.52
C ASN A 125 -2.87 21.89 9.59
N LYS A 126 -3.78 21.54 10.50
CA LYS A 126 -3.55 20.51 11.53
C LYS A 126 -3.37 19.13 10.91
N GLN A 127 -4.23 18.74 9.95
CA GLN A 127 -4.08 17.51 9.16
C GLN A 127 -2.73 17.47 8.43
N TYR A 128 -2.33 18.58 7.80
CA TYR A 128 -1.02 18.68 7.13
C TYR A 128 0.14 18.46 8.10
N SER A 129 0.09 19.04 9.30
CA SER A 129 1.14 18.86 10.31
C SER A 129 1.27 17.40 10.78
N ILE A 130 0.15 16.70 10.92
CA ILE A 130 0.11 15.29 11.32
C ILE A 130 0.57 14.39 10.19
N GLY A 131 0.17 14.69 8.95
CA GLY A 131 0.65 14.02 7.75
C GLY A 131 2.18 14.09 7.63
N ILE A 132 2.79 15.24 7.93
CA ILE A 132 4.25 15.39 7.98
C ILE A 132 4.88 14.51 9.08
N LYS A 133 4.30 14.47 10.28
CA LYS A 133 4.82 13.63 11.37
C LYS A 133 4.79 12.16 10.97
N ARG A 134 3.65 11.70 10.44
CA ARG A 134 3.47 10.34 9.90
C ARG A 134 4.51 10.00 8.84
N ALA A 135 4.71 10.90 7.87
CA ALA A 135 5.69 10.74 6.82
C ALA A 135 7.13 10.67 7.34
N THR A 136 7.45 11.45 8.37
CA THR A 136 8.77 11.46 9.01
C THR A 136 9.04 10.12 9.69
N PHE A 137 8.08 9.58 10.45
CA PHE A 137 8.21 8.25 11.06
C PHE A 137 8.36 7.15 10.00
N PHE A 138 7.57 7.20 8.93
CA PHE A 138 7.67 6.25 7.83
C PHE A 138 9.04 6.31 7.14
N GLY A 139 9.56 7.51 6.87
CA GLY A 139 10.89 7.71 6.29
C GLY A 139 12.02 7.16 7.17
N ILE A 140 11.95 7.39 8.48
CA ILE A 140 12.92 6.84 9.46
C ILE A 140 12.90 5.31 9.45
N VAL A 141 11.73 4.68 9.42
CA VAL A 141 11.62 3.22 9.32
C VAL A 141 12.28 2.72 8.04
N VAL A 142 11.90 3.26 6.88
CA VAL A 142 12.42 2.80 5.57
C VAL A 142 13.95 2.98 5.47
N GLY A 143 14.49 4.14 5.88
CA GLY A 143 15.94 4.38 5.82
C GLY A 143 16.73 3.54 6.83
N SER A 144 16.21 3.37 8.05
CA SER A 144 16.86 2.53 9.06
C SER A 144 16.89 1.05 8.67
N MET A 145 15.90 0.55 7.92
CA MET A 145 15.94 -0.83 7.38
C MET A 145 17.16 -1.06 6.51
N GLN A 146 17.46 -0.12 5.63
CA GLN A 146 18.63 -0.23 4.76
C GLN A 146 19.93 -0.18 5.58
N LEU A 147 19.98 0.65 6.63
CA LEU A 147 21.12 0.72 7.54
C LEU A 147 21.40 -0.60 8.23
N PHE A 148 20.38 -1.23 8.84
CA PHE A 148 20.54 -2.52 9.53
C PHE A 148 21.01 -3.62 8.59
N LEU A 149 20.56 -3.61 7.33
CA LEU A 149 20.99 -4.56 6.31
C LEU A 149 22.50 -4.44 6.03
N PHE A 150 22.97 -3.23 5.71
CA PHE A 150 24.40 -3.00 5.46
C PHE A 150 25.26 -3.21 6.71
N PHE A 151 24.77 -2.76 7.87
CA PHE A 151 25.48 -2.91 9.13
C PHE A 151 25.62 -4.37 9.56
N GLY A 152 24.56 -5.18 9.39
CA GLY A 152 24.61 -6.62 9.64
C GLY A 152 25.63 -7.33 8.75
N MET A 153 25.72 -6.95 7.47
CA MET A 153 26.73 -7.50 6.55
C MET A 153 28.15 -7.07 6.93
N GLY A 154 28.33 -5.81 7.34
CA GLY A 154 29.61 -5.30 7.80
C GLY A 154 30.08 -6.04 9.06
N LEU A 155 29.22 -6.17 10.07
CA LEU A 155 29.54 -6.93 11.28
C LEU A 155 29.79 -8.41 11.01
N GLY A 156 28.98 -9.01 10.12
CA GLY A 156 29.17 -10.39 9.68
C GLY A 156 30.53 -10.60 9.00
N ALA A 157 30.98 -9.67 8.17
CA ALA A 157 32.29 -9.72 7.54
C ALA A 157 33.44 -9.49 8.55
N LEU A 158 33.30 -8.53 9.48
CA LEU A 158 34.30 -8.27 10.53
C LEU A 158 34.50 -9.50 11.42
N TYR A 159 33.41 -9.99 12.01
CA TYR A 159 33.45 -11.10 12.94
C TYR A 159 33.74 -12.41 12.23
N GLY A 160 33.18 -12.62 11.03
CA GLY A 160 33.48 -13.79 10.20
C GLY A 160 34.95 -13.89 9.85
N ASN A 161 35.60 -12.78 9.48
CA ASN A 161 37.04 -12.79 9.18
C ASN A 161 37.91 -12.98 10.42
N TRP A 162 37.48 -12.46 11.58
CA TRP A 162 38.13 -12.78 12.85
C TRP A 162 38.04 -14.29 13.16
N LEU A 163 36.90 -14.95 12.90
CA LEU A 163 36.76 -16.40 13.06
C LEU A 163 37.69 -17.21 12.15
N ILE A 164 37.97 -16.70 10.95
CA ILE A 164 38.90 -17.35 10.02
C ILE A 164 40.33 -17.22 10.53
N ASP A 165 40.73 -16.03 10.98
CA ASP A 165 42.08 -15.80 11.53
C ASP A 165 42.36 -16.68 12.77
N GLU A 166 41.35 -16.91 13.62
CA GLU A 166 41.43 -17.82 14.78
C GLU A 166 41.34 -19.31 14.40
N GLY A 167 41.20 -19.66 13.11
CA GLY A 167 41.09 -21.04 12.64
C GLY A 167 39.77 -21.74 13.00
N LEU A 168 38.74 -21.00 13.41
CA LEU A 168 37.44 -21.52 13.82
C LEU A 168 36.48 -21.72 12.64
N MET A 169 36.78 -21.13 11.48
CA MET A 169 36.09 -21.35 10.22
C MET A 169 37.07 -21.48 9.04
N TYR A 170 36.88 -22.52 8.23
CA TYR A 170 37.79 -22.85 7.12
C TYR A 170 37.38 -22.25 5.77
N TYR A 171 36.08 -21.98 5.56
CA TYR A 171 35.57 -21.53 4.26
C TYR A 171 35.01 -20.12 4.33
N PRO A 172 35.64 -19.16 3.65
CA PRO A 172 35.17 -17.78 3.68
C PRO A 172 33.82 -17.54 3.00
N GLY A 173 33.43 -18.39 2.04
CA GLY A 173 32.11 -18.34 1.42
C GLY A 173 30.95 -18.57 2.42
N LEU A 174 31.20 -19.26 3.55
CA LEU A 174 30.17 -19.51 4.56
C LEU A 174 29.72 -18.23 5.27
N ILE A 175 30.61 -17.25 5.43
CA ILE A 175 30.28 -15.95 6.04
C ILE A 175 29.17 -15.28 5.24
N PHE A 176 29.30 -15.29 3.92
CA PHE A 176 28.32 -14.74 3.01
C PHE A 176 26.99 -15.51 3.06
N VAL A 177 27.03 -16.85 3.03
CA VAL A 177 25.82 -17.70 3.10
C VAL A 177 25.02 -17.40 4.38
N ILE A 178 25.70 -17.29 5.52
CA ILE A 178 25.08 -17.01 6.82
C ILE A 178 24.52 -15.58 6.84
N ALA A 179 25.31 -14.58 6.44
CA ALA A 179 24.86 -13.19 6.46
C ALA A 179 23.67 -12.94 5.50
N CYS A 180 23.72 -13.48 4.29
CA CYS A 180 22.64 -13.32 3.30
C CYS A 180 21.40 -14.17 3.59
N SER A 181 21.46 -15.17 4.47
CA SER A 181 20.27 -15.92 4.91
C SER A 181 19.58 -15.25 6.11
N ILE A 182 20.32 -14.84 7.14
CA ILE A 182 19.74 -14.25 8.36
C ILE A 182 19.20 -12.84 8.11
N ILE A 183 19.95 -11.98 7.43
CA ILE A 183 19.62 -10.54 7.38
C ILE A 183 18.29 -10.28 6.67
N PRO A 184 18.00 -10.86 5.47
CA PRO A 184 16.70 -10.71 4.84
C PRO A 184 15.56 -11.32 5.67
N ALA A 185 15.83 -12.41 6.39
CA ALA A 185 14.86 -13.04 7.29
C ALA A 185 14.54 -12.15 8.51
N ALA A 186 15.52 -11.46 9.08
CA ALA A 186 15.30 -10.50 10.16
C ALA A 186 14.35 -9.37 9.74
N CYS A 187 14.44 -8.89 8.50
CA CYS A 187 13.50 -7.91 7.95
C CYS A 187 12.05 -8.45 7.84
N LYS A 188 11.86 -9.77 7.68
CA LYS A 188 10.53 -10.39 7.64
C LYS A 188 9.82 -10.37 8.99
N LEU A 189 10.56 -10.29 10.09
CA LEU A 189 9.99 -10.17 11.43
C LEU A 189 9.14 -8.90 11.59
N GLY A 190 9.58 -7.78 10.97
CA GLY A 190 8.80 -6.54 10.93
C GLY A 190 7.49 -6.68 10.14
N GLN A 191 7.49 -7.46 9.05
CA GLN A 191 6.30 -7.71 8.23
C GLN A 191 5.28 -8.59 8.96
N ILE A 192 5.74 -9.53 9.80
CA ILE A 192 4.87 -10.33 10.67
C ILE A 192 4.10 -9.41 11.61
N HIS A 193 4.75 -8.44 12.23
CA HIS A 193 4.09 -7.52 13.16
C HIS A 193 2.96 -6.71 12.49
N SER A 194 3.21 -6.14 11.31
CA SER A 194 2.17 -5.38 10.60
C SER A 194 0.98 -6.25 10.18
N ASN A 195 1.24 -7.46 9.70
CA ASN A 195 0.18 -8.37 9.26
C ASN A 195 -0.57 -8.99 10.45
N TRP A 196 0.11 -9.18 11.58
CA TRP A 196 -0.50 -9.66 12.82
C TRP A 196 -1.54 -8.69 13.37
N ILE A 197 -1.27 -7.37 13.30
CA ILE A 197 -2.24 -6.35 13.73
C ILE A 197 -3.54 -6.47 12.91
N ASN A 198 -3.42 -6.61 11.59
CA ASN A 198 -4.57 -6.79 10.70
C ASN A 198 -5.30 -8.10 10.99
N PHE A 199 -4.58 -9.18 11.27
CA PHE A 199 -5.16 -10.47 11.62
C PHE A 199 -5.86 -10.45 12.99
N ALA A 200 -5.29 -9.78 14.01
CA ALA A 200 -5.85 -9.66 15.34
C ALA A 200 -7.20 -8.90 15.35
N ALA A 201 -7.40 -7.99 14.38
CA ALA A 201 -8.67 -7.28 14.20
C ALA A 201 -9.85 -8.23 13.91
N ILE A 202 -9.60 -9.41 13.33
CA ILE A 202 -10.63 -10.44 13.08
C ILE A 202 -11.36 -10.85 14.36
N LYS A 203 -10.67 -10.90 15.51
CA LYS A 203 -11.29 -11.32 16.78
C LYS A 203 -12.46 -10.41 17.19
N TYR A 204 -12.47 -9.16 16.74
CA TYR A 204 -13.57 -8.23 16.97
C TYR A 204 -14.72 -8.50 16.00
N VAL A 205 -14.40 -8.70 14.71
CA VAL A 205 -15.38 -9.06 13.68
C VAL A 205 -16.09 -10.37 14.02
N CYS A 206 -15.37 -11.43 14.39
CA CYS A 206 -15.98 -12.71 14.75
C CYS A 206 -16.92 -12.58 15.95
N ARG A 207 -16.60 -11.74 16.93
CA ARG A 207 -17.49 -11.45 18.06
C ARG A 207 -18.76 -10.70 17.63
N HIS A 208 -18.64 -9.81 16.65
CA HIS A 208 -19.78 -9.08 16.10
C HIS A 208 -20.72 -10.02 15.33
N VAL A 209 -20.16 -10.87 14.46
CA VAL A 209 -20.92 -11.89 13.70
C VAL A 209 -21.57 -12.93 14.63
N GLN A 210 -20.84 -13.39 15.65
CA GLN A 210 -21.38 -14.36 16.60
C GLN A 210 -22.57 -13.80 17.39
N ARG A 211 -22.47 -12.53 17.85
CA ARG A 211 -23.61 -11.85 18.47
C ARG A 211 -24.82 -11.73 17.54
N ALA A 212 -24.60 -11.42 16.27
CA ALA A 212 -25.70 -11.35 15.29
C ALA A 212 -26.39 -12.71 15.14
N LYS A 213 -25.63 -13.81 15.08
CA LYS A 213 -26.17 -15.18 15.02
C LYS A 213 -26.95 -15.55 16.28
N ASP A 214 -26.46 -15.16 17.45
CA ASP A 214 -27.13 -15.41 18.74
C ASP A 214 -28.43 -14.61 18.88
N ILE A 215 -28.55 -13.44 18.24
CA ILE A 215 -29.80 -12.65 18.19
C ILE A 215 -30.82 -13.32 17.25
N GLN A 216 -30.39 -13.84 16.10
CA GLN A 216 -31.26 -14.50 15.13
C GLN A 216 -31.93 -15.76 15.70
N SER A 217 -31.19 -16.58 16.46
CA SER A 217 -31.76 -17.79 17.09
C SER A 217 -32.86 -17.47 18.09
N VAL A 218 -32.74 -16.37 18.84
CA VAL A 218 -33.79 -15.88 19.75
C VAL A 218 -35.00 -15.37 18.97
N ALA A 219 -34.79 -14.62 17.88
CA ALA A 219 -35.89 -14.10 17.06
C ALA A 219 -36.70 -15.20 16.36
N SER A 220 -36.05 -16.29 15.92
CA SER A 220 -36.74 -17.43 15.28
C SER A 220 -37.72 -18.16 16.20
N ILE A 221 -37.52 -18.11 17.52
CA ILE A 221 -38.43 -18.68 18.52
C ILE A 221 -39.73 -17.85 18.63
N PHE A 222 -39.68 -16.55 18.31
CA PHE A 222 -40.85 -15.67 18.32
C PHE A 222 -41.63 -15.66 16.99
N ALA A 223 -41.02 -16.11 15.88
CA ALA A 223 -41.64 -16.12 14.56
C ALA A 223 -42.58 -17.31 14.29
N GLU A 224 -42.53 -18.38 15.10
CA GLU A 224 -43.48 -19.52 15.02
C GLU A 224 -44.91 -19.18 15.48
N THR A 225 -45.13 -17.97 16.00
CA THR A 225 -46.45 -17.47 16.39
C THR A 225 -46.76 -16.17 15.67
N ASP A 226 -47.30 -16.23 14.44
CA ASP A 226 -48.35 -15.30 13.98
C ASP A 226 -48.90 -15.66 12.58
N ILE A 227 -50.19 -15.33 12.40
CA ILE A 227 -51.11 -15.75 11.34
C ILE A 227 -50.96 -14.88 10.07
N ALA A 228 -51.02 -15.49 8.88
CA ALA A 228 -50.87 -14.81 7.58
C ALA A 228 -52.07 -13.93 7.15
N PRO A 229 -51.86 -12.74 6.54
CA PRO A 229 -52.93 -11.94 5.92
C PRO A 229 -53.08 -12.18 4.39
N PRO A 230 -54.18 -11.72 3.75
CA PRO A 230 -54.65 -12.23 2.45
C PRO A 230 -54.09 -11.54 1.19
N ASN A 231 -54.17 -12.29 0.09
CA ASN A 231 -53.62 -12.15 -1.28
C ASN A 231 -53.80 -10.83 -2.08
N TYR A 232 -54.27 -9.72 -1.52
CA TYR A 232 -54.58 -8.51 -2.31
C TYR A 232 -53.35 -7.62 -2.61
N TRP A 233 -52.27 -7.72 -1.83
CA TRP A 233 -51.09 -6.84 -1.94
C TRP A 233 -50.08 -7.25 -3.03
N ILE A 234 -50.19 -8.47 -3.58
CA ILE A 234 -49.21 -9.03 -4.53
C ILE A 234 -49.29 -8.36 -5.92
N ASN A 235 -50.46 -7.87 -6.33
CA ASN A 235 -50.66 -7.30 -7.68
C ASN A 235 -50.17 -5.85 -7.85
N ILE A 236 -50.06 -5.08 -6.76
CA ILE A 236 -49.58 -3.68 -6.81
C ILE A 236 -48.05 -3.65 -6.83
N ALA A 237 -47.39 -4.54 -6.09
CA ALA A 237 -45.94 -4.69 -6.09
C ALA A 237 -45.39 -5.13 -7.47
N PHE A 238 -46.12 -5.97 -8.20
CA PHE A 238 -45.69 -6.47 -9.51
C PHE A 238 -45.64 -5.38 -10.60
N LYS A 239 -46.60 -4.45 -10.60
CA LYS A 239 -46.63 -3.33 -11.57
C LYS A 239 -45.51 -2.31 -11.33
N ARG A 240 -45.11 -2.10 -10.06
CA ARG A 240 -44.04 -1.16 -9.68
C ARG A 240 -42.63 -1.72 -9.97
N LYS A 241 -42.45 -3.03 -9.76
CA LYS A 241 -41.23 -3.79 -10.08
C LYS A 241 -40.84 -3.69 -11.56
N GLN A 242 -41.82 -3.77 -12.46
CA GLN A 242 -41.57 -3.77 -13.92
C GLN A 242 -41.25 -2.37 -14.47
N PHE A 243 -41.78 -1.31 -13.84
CA PHE A 243 -41.45 0.07 -14.14
C PHE A 243 -40.02 0.43 -13.68
N LEU A 244 -39.64 0.07 -12.45
CA LEU A 244 -38.30 0.31 -11.91
C LEU A 244 -37.22 -0.45 -12.69
N LEU A 245 -37.51 -1.69 -13.09
CA LEU A 245 -36.59 -2.51 -13.88
C LEU A 245 -36.32 -1.88 -15.26
N ASN A 246 -37.34 -1.28 -15.90
CA ASN A 246 -37.19 -0.60 -17.19
C ASN A 246 -36.51 0.77 -17.06
N PHE A 247 -36.75 1.50 -15.97
CA PHE A 247 -36.05 2.75 -15.66
C PHE A 247 -34.55 2.51 -15.46
N LEU A 248 -34.18 1.49 -14.65
CA LEU A 248 -32.79 1.13 -14.38
C LEU A 248 -32.07 0.53 -15.60
N LYS A 249 -32.78 -0.20 -16.47
CA LYS A 249 -32.21 -0.74 -17.72
C LYS A 249 -31.87 0.37 -18.72
N ASN A 250 -32.54 1.51 -18.63
CA ASN A 250 -32.22 2.71 -19.42
C ASN A 250 -31.05 3.49 -18.81
N GLU A 251 -30.93 3.62 -17.48
CA GLU A 251 -29.72 4.22 -16.86
C GLU A 251 -28.46 3.37 -17.02
N LEU A 252 -28.57 2.03 -16.94
CA LEU A 252 -27.45 1.11 -17.19
C LEU A 252 -26.87 1.21 -18.61
N LYS A 253 -27.69 1.63 -19.60
CA LYS A 253 -27.21 1.94 -20.95
C LYS A 253 -26.44 3.26 -20.99
N ILE A 254 -26.87 4.26 -20.23
CA ILE A 254 -26.26 5.60 -20.20
C ILE A 254 -24.91 5.56 -19.51
N GLU A 255 -24.78 4.91 -18.33
CA GLU A 255 -23.49 4.77 -17.64
C GLU A 255 -22.53 3.80 -18.36
N GLY A 256 -23.05 2.78 -19.05
CA GLY A 256 -22.25 1.88 -19.89
C GLY A 256 -21.61 2.60 -21.09
N GLU A 257 -22.33 3.56 -21.69
CA GLU A 257 -21.79 4.44 -22.73
C GLU A 257 -20.83 5.50 -22.16
N GLU A 258 -21.03 5.98 -20.93
CA GLU A 258 -20.08 6.88 -20.26
C GLU A 258 -18.78 6.16 -19.85
N ALA A 259 -18.84 4.90 -19.41
CA ALA A 259 -17.66 4.07 -19.16
C ALA A 259 -16.93 3.67 -20.47
N ALA A 260 -17.67 3.52 -21.59
CA ALA A 260 -17.12 3.25 -22.91
C ALA A 260 -16.58 4.50 -23.63
N SER A 261 -17.05 5.71 -23.27
CA SER A 261 -16.55 7.00 -23.77
C SER A 261 -15.24 7.45 -23.10
N PHE A 262 -14.37 6.49 -22.76
CA PHE A 262 -13.02 6.71 -22.27
C PHE A 262 -12.11 7.26 -23.38
N HIS A 263 -12.39 8.49 -23.83
CA HIS A 263 -11.66 9.19 -24.88
C HIS A 263 -10.46 9.97 -24.30
N PRO A 264 -9.36 10.15 -25.06
CA PRO A 264 -8.12 10.82 -24.62
C PRO A 264 -8.24 12.33 -24.28
N ARG A 265 -9.44 12.92 -24.34
CA ARG A 265 -9.70 14.34 -23.99
C ARG A 265 -9.56 14.67 -22.49
N ASN A 266 -9.50 13.67 -21.63
CA ASN A 266 -9.49 13.81 -20.16
C ASN A 266 -8.09 14.02 -19.53
N THR A 267 -7.07 14.23 -20.35
CA THR A 267 -5.67 14.48 -19.91
C THR A 267 -5.47 15.87 -19.28
N PHE A 268 -6.32 16.84 -19.63
CA PHE A 268 -6.12 18.26 -19.29
C PHE A 268 -6.16 18.55 -17.78
N ALA A 269 -7.12 17.97 -17.04
CA ALA A 269 -7.25 18.18 -15.58
C ALA A 269 -6.05 17.64 -14.81
N PHE A 270 -5.58 16.44 -15.16
CA PHE A 270 -4.39 15.84 -14.56
C PHE A 270 -3.11 16.60 -14.97
N GLN A 271 -3.05 17.14 -16.19
CA GLN A 271 -1.92 17.95 -16.65
C GLN A 271 -1.85 19.30 -15.93
N LYS A 272 -3.00 19.95 -15.67
CA LYS A 272 -3.09 21.18 -14.86
C LYS A 272 -2.76 20.91 -13.38
N LEU A 273 -3.19 19.76 -12.85
CA LEU A 273 -2.79 19.29 -11.51
C LEU A 273 -1.27 19.06 -11.44
N LYS A 274 -0.70 18.45 -12.48
CA LYS A 274 0.75 18.22 -12.60
C LYS A 274 1.52 19.54 -12.64
N SER A 275 1.12 20.52 -13.46
CA SER A 275 1.81 21.81 -13.51
C SER A 275 1.75 22.55 -12.17
N SER A 276 0.60 22.56 -11.48
CA SER A 276 0.44 23.14 -10.15
C SER A 276 1.28 22.40 -9.08
N ALA A 277 1.37 21.07 -9.16
CA ALA A 277 2.22 20.27 -8.28
C ALA A 277 3.71 20.60 -8.45
N PHE A 278 4.17 20.79 -9.69
CA PHE A 278 5.56 21.14 -10.01
C PHE A 278 5.92 22.61 -9.79
N GLY A 279 4.99 23.47 -9.33
CA GLY A 279 5.30 24.85 -8.92
C GLY A 279 6.39 24.95 -7.84
N ARG A 280 6.63 23.87 -7.06
CA ARG A 280 7.74 23.75 -6.09
C ARG A 280 8.89 22.88 -6.63
N TRP A 281 9.29 23.08 -7.89
CA TRP A 281 10.27 22.24 -8.58
C TRP A 281 11.61 22.10 -7.84
N LYS A 282 12.08 23.15 -7.14
CA LYS A 282 13.34 23.11 -6.37
C LYS A 282 13.35 22.00 -5.32
N LEU A 283 12.24 21.79 -4.62
CA LEU A 283 12.13 20.73 -3.61
C LEU A 283 12.13 19.34 -4.25
N TYR A 284 11.45 19.20 -5.39
CA TYR A 284 11.49 17.95 -6.15
C TYR A 284 12.90 17.63 -6.65
N ALA A 285 13.63 18.63 -7.17
CA ALA A 285 15.01 18.45 -7.62
C ALA A 285 15.92 17.93 -6.49
N ILE A 286 15.82 18.52 -5.29
CA ILE A 286 16.54 18.02 -4.10
C ILE A 286 16.12 16.58 -3.77
N GLY A 287 14.80 16.30 -3.81
CA GLY A 287 14.27 14.95 -3.60
C GLY A 287 14.87 13.92 -4.57
N PHE A 288 14.94 14.24 -5.87
CA PHE A 288 15.52 13.36 -6.88
C PHE A 288 17.01 13.09 -6.67
N ILE A 289 17.78 14.08 -6.20
CA ILE A 289 19.21 13.88 -5.85
C ILE A 289 19.35 12.86 -4.72
N PHE A 290 18.54 12.95 -3.67
CA PHE A 290 18.57 11.96 -2.59
C PHE A 290 18.01 10.59 -3.03
N CYS A 291 17.07 10.54 -3.97
CA CYS A 291 16.65 9.29 -4.60
C CYS A 291 17.79 8.62 -5.36
N LEU A 292 18.62 9.38 -6.09
CA LEU A 292 19.82 8.86 -6.77
C LEU A 292 20.79 8.23 -5.77
N ILE A 293 21.05 8.91 -4.64
CA ILE A 293 21.94 8.40 -3.59
C ILE A 293 21.40 7.07 -3.02
N PHE A 294 20.10 7.01 -2.72
CA PHE A 294 19.49 5.80 -2.19
C PHE A 294 19.47 4.65 -3.21
N ALA A 295 19.23 4.96 -4.48
CA ALA A 295 19.18 4.00 -5.59
C ALA A 295 20.54 3.37 -5.92
N ALA A 296 21.65 4.01 -5.56
CA ALA A 296 22.99 3.42 -5.69
C ALA A 296 23.24 2.30 -4.66
N GLY A 297 22.39 2.15 -3.65
CA GLY A 297 22.51 1.15 -2.59
C GLY A 297 22.64 -0.30 -3.11
N PRO A 298 21.68 -0.83 -3.88
CA PRO A 298 21.74 -2.22 -4.33
C PRO A 298 22.95 -2.56 -5.22
N PRO A 299 23.37 -1.75 -6.21
CA PRO A 299 24.63 -1.99 -6.93
C PRO A 299 25.88 -1.87 -6.05
N THR A 300 25.88 -0.97 -5.07
CA THR A 300 26.99 -0.87 -4.10
C THR A 300 27.08 -2.12 -3.24
N PHE A 301 25.94 -2.67 -2.81
CA PHE A 301 25.86 -3.92 -2.05
C PHE A 301 26.48 -5.10 -2.79
N THR A 302 26.15 -5.27 -4.08
CA THR A 302 26.70 -6.35 -4.90
C THR A 302 28.17 -6.16 -5.23
N TYR A 303 28.61 -4.92 -5.45
CA TYR A 303 30.03 -4.58 -5.59
C TYR A 303 30.83 -4.95 -4.34
N LEU A 304 30.35 -4.56 -3.14
CA LEU A 304 31.02 -4.87 -1.88
C LEU A 304 31.07 -6.38 -1.63
N ASN A 305 29.96 -7.10 -1.88
CA ASN A 305 29.92 -8.56 -1.76
C ASN A 305 30.90 -9.22 -2.73
N GLY A 306 30.96 -8.75 -3.97
CA GLY A 306 31.90 -9.29 -4.95
C GLY A 306 33.36 -9.05 -4.58
N ASN A 307 33.68 -7.91 -3.94
CA ASN A 307 35.04 -7.67 -3.45
C ASN A 307 35.37 -8.58 -2.26
N LEU A 308 34.40 -8.87 -1.38
CA LEU A 308 34.58 -9.83 -0.28
C LEU A 308 35.10 -11.18 -0.80
N TYR A 309 34.55 -11.70 -1.90
CA TYR A 309 35.06 -12.92 -2.55
C TYR A 309 36.50 -12.81 -3.08
N GLU A 310 36.90 -11.64 -3.57
CA GLU A 310 38.23 -11.41 -4.12
C GLU A 310 39.33 -11.40 -3.05
N PHE A 311 38.98 -11.03 -1.81
CA PHE A 311 39.88 -11.04 -0.66
C PHE A 311 40.16 -12.44 -0.11
N TYR A 312 39.32 -13.43 -0.44
CA TYR A 312 39.41 -14.81 0.09
C TYR A 312 40.28 -15.75 -0.74
N LYS A 313 41.27 -15.22 -1.48
CA LYS A 313 42.27 -16.04 -2.16
C LYS A 313 43.16 -16.77 -1.15
N PRO A 314 43.57 -18.03 -1.42
CA PRO A 314 44.27 -18.89 -0.46
C PRO A 314 45.66 -18.40 0.00
N ASP A 315 46.24 -17.36 -0.60
CA ASP A 315 47.61 -16.88 -0.32
C ASP A 315 47.74 -15.81 0.78
N LYS A 316 46.65 -15.40 1.46
CA LYS A 316 46.70 -14.29 2.43
C LYS A 316 46.60 -14.74 3.88
N THR A 317 47.37 -14.11 4.76
CA THR A 317 47.51 -14.44 6.20
C THR A 317 46.89 -13.42 7.16
N LYS A 318 46.28 -12.33 6.65
CA LYS A 318 45.68 -11.26 7.48
C LYS A 318 44.22 -11.01 7.11
N PHE A 319 43.32 -11.96 7.40
CA PHE A 319 41.91 -11.84 7.00
C PHE A 319 41.17 -10.77 7.81
N PHE A 320 41.57 -10.49 9.06
CA PHE A 320 40.94 -9.47 9.89
C PHE A 320 41.12 -8.04 9.36
N GLN A 321 42.31 -7.69 8.87
CA GLN A 321 42.56 -6.34 8.32
C GLN A 321 41.75 -6.10 7.04
N ASP A 322 41.71 -7.10 6.16
CA ASP A 322 40.89 -7.06 4.95
C ASP A 322 39.39 -7.01 5.29
N GLY A 323 38.96 -7.78 6.30
CA GLY A 323 37.58 -7.78 6.82
C GLY A 323 37.14 -6.45 7.41
N SER A 324 38.00 -5.85 8.24
CA SER A 324 37.75 -4.54 8.84
C SER A 324 37.60 -3.45 7.77
N THR A 325 38.46 -3.45 6.75
CA THR A 325 38.39 -2.49 5.64
C THR A 325 37.07 -2.60 4.88
N ILE A 326 36.59 -3.82 4.64
CA ILE A 326 35.31 -4.07 3.96
C ILE A 326 34.14 -3.65 4.86
N SER A 327 34.20 -3.97 6.14
CA SER A 327 33.17 -3.64 7.13
C SER A 327 32.92 -2.14 7.23
N TRP A 328 33.98 -1.34 7.21
CA TRP A 328 33.89 0.13 7.14
C TRP A 328 33.22 0.62 5.84
N LYS A 329 33.45 -0.06 4.71
CA LYS A 329 32.75 0.26 3.45
C LYS A 329 31.26 -0.07 3.51
N TYR A 330 30.88 -1.18 4.14
CA TYR A 330 29.46 -1.50 4.40
C TYR A 330 28.81 -0.46 5.30
N LEU A 331 29.47 -0.07 6.40
CA LEU A 331 28.93 0.93 7.34
C LEU A 331 28.73 2.28 6.66
N THR A 332 29.72 2.77 5.92
CA THR A 332 29.62 4.06 5.20
C THR A 332 28.54 4.02 4.12
N ALA A 333 28.46 2.95 3.31
CA ALA A 333 27.38 2.76 2.34
C ALA A 333 25.99 2.73 3.01
N GLY A 334 25.87 2.07 4.17
CA GLY A 334 24.63 1.99 4.94
C GLY A 334 24.17 3.35 5.47
N ILE A 335 25.08 4.17 6.00
CA ILE A 335 24.75 5.52 6.49
C ILE A 335 24.31 6.42 5.35
N ILE A 336 25.02 6.39 4.21
CA ILE A 336 24.67 7.19 3.03
C ILE A 336 23.28 6.80 2.50
N ALA A 337 23.01 5.49 2.38
CA ALA A 337 21.71 5.00 1.94
C ALA A 337 20.59 5.36 2.94
N CYS A 338 20.85 5.28 4.25
CA CYS A 338 19.90 5.67 5.29
C CYS A 338 19.50 7.14 5.17
N ILE A 339 20.50 8.05 5.09
CA ILE A 339 20.27 9.49 4.93
C ILE A 339 19.51 9.78 3.64
N GLY A 340 19.90 9.15 2.53
CA GLY A 340 19.22 9.28 1.24
C GLY A 340 17.75 8.84 1.28
N GLY A 341 17.47 7.69 1.90
CA GLY A 341 16.12 7.15 2.05
C GLY A 341 15.21 8.00 2.95
N ILE A 342 15.73 8.48 4.08
CA ILE A 342 14.98 9.34 5.01
C ILE A 342 14.63 10.67 4.36
N ILE A 343 15.63 11.36 3.81
CA ILE A 343 15.44 12.71 3.27
C ILE A 343 14.53 12.67 2.04
N SER A 344 14.75 11.73 1.11
CA SER A 344 13.88 11.59 -0.08
C SER A 344 12.42 11.36 0.32
N THR A 345 12.16 10.41 1.21
CA THR A 345 10.80 10.08 1.65
C THR A 345 10.11 11.27 2.32
N ILE A 346 10.82 12.02 3.18
CA ILE A 346 10.27 13.19 3.86
C ILE A 346 9.95 14.32 2.87
N ILE A 347 10.82 14.60 1.89
CA ILE A 347 10.62 15.68 0.91
C ILE A 347 9.40 15.38 0.04
N PHE A 348 9.33 14.17 -0.53
CA PHE A 348 8.20 13.78 -1.38
C PHE A 348 6.89 13.74 -0.59
N ALA A 349 6.90 13.21 0.63
CA ALA A 349 5.71 13.20 1.46
C ALA A 349 5.24 14.61 1.87
N LYS A 350 6.16 15.52 2.23
CA LYS A 350 5.83 16.94 2.49
C LYS A 350 5.16 17.59 1.28
N ASN A 351 5.64 17.28 0.07
CA ASN A 351 5.05 17.80 -1.17
C ASN A 351 3.66 17.20 -1.43
N GLY A 352 3.50 15.89 -1.25
CA GLY A 352 2.20 15.21 -1.36
C GLY A 352 1.15 15.79 -0.39
N GLU A 353 1.50 15.99 0.87
CA GLU A 353 0.60 16.60 1.86
C GLU A 353 0.28 18.07 1.54
N ALA A 354 1.24 18.81 0.99
CA ALA A 354 1.02 20.20 0.59
C ALA A 354 0.01 20.29 -0.56
N ILE A 355 0.09 19.38 -1.53
CA ILE A 355 -0.88 19.28 -2.64
C ILE A 355 -2.25 18.86 -2.10
N ALA A 356 -2.31 17.85 -1.24
CA ALA A 356 -3.55 17.40 -0.62
C ALA A 356 -4.25 18.54 0.13
N ARG A 357 -3.50 19.30 0.93
CA ARG A 357 -4.01 20.48 1.64
C ARG A 357 -4.55 21.54 0.68
N LYS A 358 -3.81 21.85 -0.39
CA LYS A 358 -4.27 22.82 -1.42
C LYS A 358 -5.58 22.38 -2.05
N ILE A 359 -5.70 21.11 -2.46
CA ILE A 359 -6.93 20.55 -3.03
C ILE A 359 -8.08 20.62 -2.02
N ARG A 360 -7.87 20.15 -0.79
CA ARG A 360 -8.90 20.17 0.27
C ARG A 360 -9.40 21.57 0.56
N CYS A 361 -8.52 22.57 0.58
CA CYS A 361 -8.91 23.97 0.78
C CYS A 361 -9.65 24.55 -0.44
N ALA A 362 -9.18 24.27 -1.67
CA ALA A 362 -9.80 24.77 -2.89
C ALA A 362 -11.22 24.23 -3.07
N VAL A 363 -11.39 22.91 -2.92
CA VAL A 363 -12.70 22.24 -3.00
C VAL A 363 -13.67 22.76 -1.95
N TYR A 364 -13.19 22.97 -0.72
CA TYR A 364 -14.03 23.51 0.35
C TYR A 364 -14.43 24.97 0.11
N SER A 365 -13.48 25.81 -0.31
CA SER A 365 -13.74 27.22 -0.61
C SER A 365 -14.75 27.38 -1.75
N ASP A 366 -14.58 26.62 -2.83
CA ASP A 366 -15.49 26.61 -3.98
C ASP A 366 -16.88 26.11 -3.59
N CYS A 367 -16.95 25.06 -2.76
CA CYS A 367 -18.22 24.56 -2.25
C CYS A 367 -18.99 25.61 -1.43
N ILE A 368 -18.31 26.35 -0.56
CA ILE A 368 -18.94 27.44 0.21
C ILE A 368 -19.40 28.56 -0.73
N GLN A 369 -18.59 28.94 -1.71
CA GLN A 369 -18.96 29.98 -2.67
C GLN A 369 -20.20 29.60 -3.50
N ARG A 370 -20.33 28.33 -3.89
CA ARG A 370 -21.46 27.83 -4.69
C ARG A 370 -22.74 27.60 -3.89
N HIS A 371 -22.65 27.15 -2.63
CA HIS A 371 -23.83 26.68 -1.87
C HIS A 371 -24.14 27.49 -0.59
N GLY A 372 -23.28 28.41 -0.18
CA GLY A 372 -23.51 29.32 0.95
C GLY A 372 -23.95 28.61 2.24
N ALA A 373 -24.99 29.15 2.89
CA ALA A 373 -25.56 28.64 4.15
C ALA A 373 -26.52 27.44 3.98
N ALA A 374 -26.73 26.93 2.76
CA ALA A 374 -27.64 25.84 2.45
C ALA A 374 -26.90 24.51 2.22
N LEU A 375 -25.92 24.17 3.08
CA LEU A 375 -25.35 22.83 3.10
C LEU A 375 -26.39 21.85 3.64
N THR A 376 -27.18 21.29 2.73
CA THR A 376 -28.08 20.17 3.03
C THR A 376 -27.29 18.89 3.27
N ASP A 377 -27.81 17.99 4.10
CA ASP A 377 -27.17 16.69 4.43
C ASP A 377 -26.87 15.82 3.18
N SER A 378 -27.57 16.06 2.06
CA SER A 378 -27.28 15.40 0.78
C SER A 378 -25.99 15.90 0.14
N ILE A 379 -25.72 17.21 0.16
CA ILE A 379 -24.51 17.82 -0.40
C ILE A 379 -23.29 17.42 0.45
N GLN A 380 -23.43 17.38 1.78
CA GLN A 380 -22.35 16.97 2.67
C GLN A 380 -21.90 15.51 2.43
N ARG A 381 -22.85 14.62 2.16
CA ARG A 381 -22.56 13.21 1.80
C ARG A 381 -21.87 13.05 0.45
N ALA A 382 -22.15 13.91 -0.52
CA ALA A 382 -21.48 13.90 -1.83
C ALA A 382 -20.08 14.56 -1.79
N LEU A 383 -19.93 15.65 -1.04
CA LEU A 383 -18.68 16.42 -0.92
C LEU A 383 -17.59 15.66 -0.16
N LEU A 384 -17.99 14.84 0.81
CA LEU A 384 -17.06 14.15 1.66
C LEU A 384 -16.11 13.18 0.91
N PRO A 385 -16.62 12.27 0.07
CA PRO A 385 -15.77 11.44 -0.79
C PRO A 385 -14.84 12.26 -1.68
N LEU A 386 -15.28 13.43 -2.16
CA LEU A 386 -14.43 14.33 -2.95
C LEU A 386 -13.27 14.90 -2.12
N LEU A 387 -13.54 15.39 -0.91
CA LEU A 387 -12.53 15.97 0.00
C LEU A 387 -11.54 14.93 0.55
N THR A 388 -12.01 13.71 0.79
CA THR A 388 -11.21 12.65 1.41
C THR A 388 -10.60 11.72 0.36
N LYS A 389 -11.43 11.01 -0.39
CA LYS A 389 -11.01 9.97 -1.35
C LYS A 389 -10.32 10.57 -2.57
N SER A 390 -10.91 11.57 -3.22
CA SER A 390 -10.30 12.17 -4.43
C SER A 390 -9.01 12.94 -4.10
N ALA A 391 -8.98 13.71 -3.01
CA ALA A 391 -7.76 14.40 -2.57
C ALA A 391 -6.62 13.42 -2.19
N ASN A 392 -6.94 12.32 -1.50
CA ASN A 392 -5.97 11.29 -1.15
C ASN A 392 -5.46 10.53 -2.38
N ASN A 393 -6.33 10.27 -3.37
CA ASN A 393 -5.93 9.66 -4.63
C ASN A 393 -4.96 10.57 -5.40
N CYS A 394 -5.25 11.88 -5.49
CA CYS A 394 -4.35 12.85 -6.11
C CYS A 394 -3.00 12.95 -5.38
N LYS A 395 -3.02 12.97 -4.04
CA LYS A 395 -1.80 12.91 -3.20
C LYS A 395 -0.95 11.69 -3.51
N GLY A 396 -1.57 10.52 -3.68
CA GLY A 396 -0.87 9.25 -3.91
C GLY A 396 0.03 9.23 -5.16
N ALA A 397 -0.19 10.11 -6.14
CA ALA A 397 0.70 10.23 -7.30
C ALA A 397 1.95 11.09 -7.04
N PHE A 398 1.96 11.93 -6.01
CA PHE A 398 3.04 12.91 -5.74
C PHE A 398 3.71 12.75 -4.37
N ASP A 399 3.37 11.69 -3.63
CA ASP A 399 3.89 11.41 -2.29
C ASP A 399 5.12 10.47 -2.32
N ALA A 400 5.36 9.76 -1.21
CA ALA A 400 6.43 8.78 -1.09
C ALA A 400 6.44 7.70 -2.20
N ARG A 401 5.32 7.42 -2.87
CA ARG A 401 5.24 6.46 -3.98
C ARG A 401 6.01 6.95 -5.21
N LEU A 402 6.00 8.26 -5.48
CA LEU A 402 6.82 8.85 -6.53
C LEU A 402 8.31 8.73 -6.21
N SER A 403 8.70 8.81 -4.93
CA SER A 403 10.07 8.52 -4.49
C SER A 403 10.46 7.08 -4.84
N GLN A 404 9.62 6.10 -4.48
CA GLN A 404 9.87 4.67 -4.77
C GLN A 404 9.96 4.37 -6.27
N PHE A 405 9.10 4.98 -7.09
CA PHE A 405 9.19 4.92 -8.55
C PHE A 405 10.55 5.44 -9.04
N SER A 406 10.95 6.62 -8.58
CA SER A 406 12.19 7.28 -9.01
C SER A 406 13.42 6.49 -8.60
N VAL A 407 13.45 6.00 -7.36
CA VAL A 407 14.49 5.09 -6.85
C VAL A 407 14.56 3.83 -7.71
N GLY A 408 13.40 3.26 -8.10
CA GLY A 408 13.35 2.09 -8.95
C GLY A 408 13.95 2.32 -10.34
N VAL A 409 13.61 3.44 -10.98
CA VAL A 409 14.18 3.83 -12.29
C VAL A 409 15.70 4.03 -12.19
N PHE A 410 16.17 4.75 -11.16
CA PHE A 410 17.59 5.00 -10.97
C PHE A 410 18.37 3.71 -10.62
N THR A 411 17.79 2.82 -9.83
CA THR A 411 18.44 1.54 -9.46
C THR A 411 18.59 0.63 -10.69
N LEU A 412 17.61 0.65 -11.58
CA LEU A 412 17.68 -0.08 -12.85
C LEU A 412 18.76 0.54 -13.76
N ALA A 413 18.80 1.87 -13.87
CA ALA A 413 19.81 2.57 -14.67
C ALA A 413 21.24 2.32 -14.15
N PHE A 414 21.47 2.44 -12.83
CA PHE A 414 22.77 2.15 -12.23
C PHE A 414 23.16 0.68 -12.37
N GLY A 415 22.20 -0.24 -12.25
CA GLY A 415 22.46 -1.67 -12.43
C GLY A 415 22.93 -1.99 -13.85
N ILE A 416 22.27 -1.44 -14.86
CA ILE A 416 22.66 -1.61 -16.27
C ILE A 416 24.03 -0.96 -16.53
N ALA A 417 24.23 0.29 -16.10
CA ALA A 417 25.49 1.00 -16.28
C ALA A 417 26.68 0.26 -15.65
N TYR A 418 26.50 -0.26 -14.44
CA TYR A 418 27.51 -1.03 -13.72
C TYR A 418 27.92 -2.31 -14.48
N VAL A 419 26.96 -2.98 -15.11
CA VAL A 419 27.20 -4.24 -15.83
C VAL A 419 27.99 -4.01 -17.11
N PHE A 420 27.68 -2.93 -17.85
CA PHE A 420 28.42 -2.55 -19.05
C PHE A 420 29.88 -2.13 -18.76
N GLU A 421 30.13 -1.54 -17.59
CA GLU A 421 31.50 -1.17 -17.17
C GLU A 421 32.41 -2.39 -16.97
N LYS A 422 31.85 -3.54 -16.53
CA LYS A 422 32.69 -4.69 -16.14
C LYS A 422 33.15 -5.55 -17.29
N ASN A 423 32.24 -6.03 -18.13
CA ASN A 423 32.57 -6.88 -19.27
C ASN A 423 31.41 -6.94 -20.26
N LEU A 424 31.69 -6.60 -21.52
CA LEU A 424 30.68 -6.47 -22.56
C LEU A 424 29.97 -7.81 -22.87
N ALA A 425 30.72 -8.92 -22.95
CA ALA A 425 30.15 -10.23 -23.28
C ALA A 425 29.19 -10.76 -22.20
N SER A 426 29.59 -10.72 -20.93
CA SER A 426 28.71 -11.08 -19.81
C SER A 426 27.54 -10.11 -19.65
N ALA A 427 27.75 -8.82 -19.99
CA ALA A 427 26.71 -7.82 -19.93
C ALA A 427 25.57 -8.12 -20.89
N PHE A 428 25.87 -8.41 -22.17
CA PHE A 428 24.84 -8.73 -23.15
C PHE A 428 24.07 -10.00 -22.79
N LEU A 429 24.79 -11.09 -22.52
CA LEU A 429 24.17 -12.39 -22.28
C LEU A 429 23.33 -12.43 -21.00
N CYS A 430 23.84 -11.87 -19.90
CA CYS A 430 23.06 -11.81 -18.65
C CYS A 430 21.89 -10.84 -18.78
N SER A 431 22.07 -9.68 -19.43
CA SER A 431 20.99 -8.69 -19.58
C SER A 431 19.79 -9.24 -20.35
N ILE A 432 19.99 -10.13 -21.34
CA ILE A 432 18.89 -10.79 -22.05
C ILE A 432 17.98 -11.56 -21.08
N CYS A 433 18.56 -12.35 -20.17
CA CYS A 433 17.78 -13.09 -19.15
C CYS A 433 16.95 -12.15 -18.27
N PHE A 434 17.48 -10.97 -17.95
CA PHE A 434 16.78 -9.99 -17.13
C PHE A 434 15.75 -9.15 -17.91
N VAL A 435 15.93 -8.97 -19.22
CA VAL A 435 14.88 -8.42 -20.09
C VAL A 435 13.69 -9.38 -20.15
N ILE A 436 13.94 -10.69 -20.26
CA ILE A 436 12.88 -11.72 -20.19
C ILE A 436 12.16 -11.64 -18.84
N GLN A 437 12.90 -11.52 -17.73
CA GLN A 437 12.32 -11.31 -16.40
C GLN A 437 11.46 -10.04 -16.34
N ALA A 438 11.91 -8.93 -16.94
CA ALA A 438 11.19 -7.67 -16.97
C ALA A 438 9.85 -7.78 -17.71
N ILE A 439 9.85 -8.43 -18.88
CA ILE A 439 8.64 -8.70 -19.67
C ILE A 439 7.66 -9.56 -18.86
N ASN A 440 8.16 -10.61 -18.20
CA ASN A 440 7.33 -11.48 -17.36
C ASN A 440 6.66 -10.72 -16.20
N GLN A 441 7.43 -9.93 -15.44
CA GLN A 441 6.91 -9.11 -14.34
C GLN A 441 5.89 -8.08 -14.85
N TYR A 442 6.13 -7.49 -16.02
CA TYR A 442 5.19 -6.57 -16.65
C TYR A 442 3.88 -7.25 -17.04
N VAL A 443 3.93 -8.42 -17.69
CA VAL A 443 2.74 -9.18 -18.08
C VAL A 443 1.92 -9.58 -16.86
N VAL A 444 2.59 -10.13 -15.84
CA VAL A 444 1.94 -10.50 -14.57
C VAL A 444 1.26 -9.29 -13.91
N PHE A 445 1.91 -8.12 -13.93
CA PHE A 445 1.33 -6.89 -13.44
C PHE A 445 0.09 -6.46 -14.26
N ARG A 446 0.15 -6.53 -15.60
CA ARG A 446 -0.98 -6.18 -16.48
C ARG A 446 -2.19 -7.06 -16.23
N ILE A 447 -1.98 -8.36 -16.06
CA ILE A 447 -3.03 -9.31 -15.67
C ILE A 447 -3.63 -8.91 -14.32
N SER A 448 -2.79 -8.63 -13.32
CA SER A 448 -3.24 -8.17 -11.99
C SER A 448 -4.13 -6.93 -12.07
N HIS A 449 -3.73 -5.94 -12.86
CA HIS A 449 -4.48 -4.70 -13.01
C HIS A 449 -5.87 -4.92 -13.64
N ILE A 450 -5.96 -5.75 -14.68
CA ILE A 450 -7.25 -6.08 -15.34
C ILE A 450 -8.19 -6.77 -14.36
N HIS A 451 -7.70 -7.77 -13.62
CA HIS A 451 -8.53 -8.49 -12.64
C HIS A 451 -8.96 -7.60 -11.48
N THR A 452 -8.07 -6.72 -11.00
CA THR A 452 -8.39 -5.77 -9.93
C THR A 452 -9.49 -4.79 -10.37
N LYS A 453 -9.45 -4.30 -11.61
CA LYS A 453 -10.51 -3.45 -12.18
C LYS A 453 -11.85 -4.19 -12.27
N ARG A 454 -11.85 -5.43 -12.79
CA ARG A 454 -13.07 -6.25 -12.88
C ARG A 454 -13.68 -6.52 -11.49
N ALA A 455 -12.83 -6.81 -10.49
CA ALA A 455 -13.28 -7.01 -9.13
C ALA A 455 -13.88 -5.74 -8.50
N MET A 456 -13.38 -4.55 -8.84
CA MET A 456 -13.98 -3.29 -8.39
C MET A 456 -15.35 -3.03 -9.04
N ALA A 457 -15.51 -3.34 -10.33
CA ALA A 457 -16.79 -3.23 -11.01
C ALA A 457 -17.85 -4.16 -10.39
N ASP A 458 -17.48 -5.43 -10.17
CA ASP A 458 -18.36 -6.41 -9.52
C ASP A 458 -18.76 -5.99 -8.10
N LYS A 459 -17.86 -5.34 -7.33
CA LYS A 459 -18.19 -4.81 -5.99
C LYS A 459 -19.19 -3.67 -6.02
N ASN A 460 -19.04 -2.74 -6.98
CA ASN A 460 -19.98 -1.63 -7.12
C ASN A 460 -21.39 -2.13 -7.51
N ASP A 461 -21.46 -3.13 -8.40
CA ASP A 461 -22.72 -3.75 -8.80
C ASP A 461 -23.36 -4.51 -7.64
N LYS A 462 -22.56 -5.22 -6.84
CA LYS A 462 -23.00 -5.88 -5.59
C LYS A 462 -23.62 -4.90 -4.60
N GLY A 463 -22.93 -3.78 -4.32
CA GLY A 463 -23.43 -2.75 -3.42
C GLY A 463 -24.76 -2.15 -3.90
N ARG A 464 -24.91 -1.93 -5.21
CA ARG A 464 -26.16 -1.44 -5.81
C ARG A 464 -27.30 -2.47 -5.72
N ILE A 465 -27.03 -3.74 -6.00
CA ILE A 465 -28.05 -4.81 -5.91
C ILE A 465 -28.52 -5.00 -4.47
N ALA A 466 -27.59 -4.97 -3.50
CA ALA A 466 -27.92 -5.04 -2.08
C ALA A 466 -28.80 -3.86 -1.63
N LEU A 467 -28.49 -2.65 -2.10
CA LEU A 467 -29.31 -1.46 -1.86
C LEU A 467 -30.74 -1.62 -2.42
N ILE A 468 -30.87 -2.10 -3.66
CA ILE A 468 -32.17 -2.32 -4.33
C ILE A 468 -33.00 -3.40 -3.61
N ALA A 469 -32.37 -4.51 -3.22
CA ALA A 469 -33.05 -5.56 -2.47
C ALA A 469 -33.57 -5.05 -1.11
N PHE A 470 -32.88 -4.06 -0.53
CA PHE A 470 -33.26 -3.44 0.72
C PHE A 470 -34.36 -2.38 0.58
N GLU A 471 -34.34 -1.54 -0.45
CA GLU A 471 -35.46 -0.63 -0.74
C GLU A 471 -36.78 -1.39 -0.91
N GLN A 472 -36.70 -2.62 -1.39
CA GLN A 472 -37.85 -3.53 -1.50
C GLN A 472 -38.30 -4.16 -0.17
N LEU A 473 -37.41 -4.25 0.83
CA LEU A 473 -37.73 -4.76 2.17
C LEU A 473 -38.54 -3.76 3.01
N ASN A 474 -38.27 -2.46 2.88
CA ASN A 474 -39.01 -1.43 3.60
C ASN A 474 -40.46 -1.25 3.12
N GLU A 475 -40.83 -1.79 1.95
CA GLU A 475 -42.17 -1.65 1.37
C GLU A 475 -43.10 -2.86 1.58
N VAL A 476 -42.66 -3.98 2.19
CA VAL A 476 -43.43 -5.25 2.15
C VAL A 476 -43.55 -5.92 3.53
N GLU A 477 -44.79 -6.26 3.91
CA GLU A 477 -45.15 -7.03 5.12
C GLU A 477 -44.59 -8.47 5.10
N ILE A 478 -44.25 -9.02 6.28
CA ILE A 478 -42.88 -9.51 6.56
C ILE A 478 -42.57 -11.03 6.36
N SER A 479 -43.51 -11.96 6.23
CA SER A 479 -43.12 -13.39 6.37
C SER A 479 -42.84 -14.16 5.06
N THR A 480 -43.61 -13.96 3.98
CA THR A 480 -43.39 -14.69 2.71
C THR A 480 -42.32 -14.07 1.80
N SER A 481 -41.95 -12.81 2.06
CA SER A 481 -40.91 -12.09 1.31
C SER A 481 -39.50 -12.46 1.78
N LEU A 482 -39.34 -12.81 3.06
CA LEU A 482 -38.04 -13.15 3.66
C LEU A 482 -37.45 -14.43 3.04
N GLU A 483 -38.23 -15.49 2.89
CA GLU A 483 -37.80 -16.74 2.24
C GLU A 483 -37.38 -16.53 0.77
N ILE A 484 -38.10 -15.67 0.05
CA ILE A 484 -37.77 -15.32 -1.34
C ILE A 484 -36.46 -14.52 -1.41
N ILE A 485 -36.22 -13.64 -0.45
CA ILE A 485 -34.99 -12.84 -0.36
C ILE A 485 -33.81 -13.72 0.05
N GLU A 486 -33.99 -14.63 1.00
CA GLU A 486 -32.98 -15.61 1.40
C GLU A 486 -32.61 -16.53 0.24
N SER A 487 -33.60 -17.11 -0.45
CA SER A 487 -33.39 -17.92 -1.65
C SER A 487 -32.66 -17.15 -2.75
N ARG A 488 -32.99 -15.87 -2.95
CA ARG A 488 -32.32 -15.02 -3.94
C ARG A 488 -30.90 -14.65 -3.51
N HIS A 489 -30.68 -14.39 -2.23
CA HIS A 489 -29.35 -14.14 -1.66
C HIS A 489 -28.46 -15.38 -1.79
N ASP A 490 -28.97 -16.56 -1.49
CA ASP A 490 -28.26 -17.84 -1.65
C ASP A 490 -27.91 -18.14 -3.11
N SER A 491 -28.83 -17.90 -4.04
CA SER A 491 -28.55 -18.02 -5.47
C SER A 491 -27.43 -17.06 -5.93
N PHE A 492 -27.41 -15.84 -5.36
CA PHE A 492 -26.40 -14.83 -5.65
C PHE A 492 -25.04 -15.17 -5.02
N LEU A 493 -25.03 -15.65 -3.77
CA LEU A 493 -23.83 -16.14 -3.09
C LEU A 493 -23.22 -17.32 -3.85
N SER A 494 -24.04 -18.26 -4.31
CA SER A 494 -23.62 -19.42 -5.12
C SER A 494 -22.97 -18.97 -6.43
N TYR A 495 -23.59 -18.04 -7.15
CA TYR A 495 -23.01 -17.45 -8.36
C TYR A 495 -21.70 -16.70 -8.08
N SER A 496 -21.66 -15.90 -7.02
CA SER A 496 -20.46 -15.17 -6.60
C SER A 496 -19.33 -16.14 -6.21
N PHE A 497 -19.66 -17.23 -5.52
CA PHE A 497 -18.72 -18.26 -5.12
C PHE A 497 -18.15 -18.97 -6.34
N GLU A 498 -18.98 -19.39 -7.30
CA GLU A 498 -18.54 -20.05 -8.53
C GLU A 498 -17.63 -19.13 -9.36
N LYS A 499 -18.03 -17.86 -9.53
CA LYS A 499 -17.22 -16.84 -10.21
C LYS A 499 -15.89 -16.61 -9.50
N HIS A 500 -15.88 -16.39 -8.19
CA HIS A 500 -14.64 -16.21 -7.44
C HIS A 500 -13.77 -17.46 -7.48
N SER A 501 -14.35 -18.65 -7.33
CA SER A 501 -13.66 -19.94 -7.39
C SER A 501 -12.93 -20.14 -8.73
N SER A 502 -13.56 -19.77 -9.84
CA SER A 502 -12.92 -19.81 -11.17
C SER A 502 -11.69 -18.90 -11.30
N ILE A 503 -11.62 -17.83 -10.51
CA ILE A 503 -10.55 -16.82 -10.56
C ILE A 503 -9.37 -17.19 -9.63
N ILE A 504 -9.62 -17.95 -8.56
CA ILE A 504 -8.59 -18.39 -7.59
C ILE A 504 -7.36 -19.04 -8.27
N PRO A 505 -7.50 -20.03 -9.17
CA PRO A 505 -6.32 -20.68 -9.77
C PRO A 505 -5.47 -19.69 -10.58
N ILE A 506 -6.09 -18.74 -11.28
CA ILE A 506 -5.38 -17.72 -12.05
C ILE A 506 -4.63 -16.78 -11.09
N GLN A 507 -5.23 -16.40 -9.96
CA GLN A 507 -4.56 -15.58 -8.94
C GLN A 507 -3.40 -16.32 -8.27
N ALA A 508 -3.56 -17.61 -7.97
CA ALA A 508 -2.51 -18.44 -7.39
C ALA A 508 -1.32 -18.58 -8.36
N LEU A 509 -1.59 -18.92 -9.62
CA LEU A 509 -0.58 -19.05 -10.66
C LEU A 509 0.15 -17.72 -10.91
N ARG A 510 -0.57 -16.59 -10.88
CA ARG A 510 0.03 -15.25 -10.89
C ARG A 510 1.01 -15.05 -9.74
N TYR A 511 0.58 -15.37 -8.51
CA TYR A 511 1.43 -15.21 -7.32
C TYR A 511 2.70 -16.08 -7.42
N THR A 512 2.56 -17.33 -7.85
CA THR A 512 3.69 -18.25 -8.05
C THR A 512 4.70 -17.71 -9.07
N PHE A 513 4.25 -17.16 -10.20
CA PHE A 513 5.16 -16.61 -11.21
C PHE A 513 5.94 -15.38 -10.73
N ILE A 514 5.37 -14.54 -9.85
CA ILE A 514 6.08 -13.39 -9.28
C ILE A 514 7.33 -13.83 -8.52
N PHE A 515 7.27 -14.96 -7.81
CA PHE A 515 8.38 -15.45 -6.98
C PHE A 515 9.28 -16.46 -7.68
N ALA A 516 8.74 -17.38 -8.48
CA ALA A 516 9.52 -18.45 -9.11
C ALA A 516 10.34 -17.96 -10.32
N LEU A 517 9.77 -17.11 -11.19
CA LEU A 517 10.46 -16.70 -12.41
C LEU A 517 11.77 -15.94 -12.16
N PRO A 518 11.86 -14.98 -11.21
CA PRO A 518 13.13 -14.35 -10.86
C PRO A 518 14.23 -15.34 -10.44
N GLN A 519 13.87 -16.45 -9.79
CA GLN A 519 14.81 -17.47 -9.35
C GLN A 519 15.29 -18.31 -10.54
N VAL A 520 14.38 -18.66 -11.45
CA VAL A 520 14.71 -19.38 -12.69
C VAL A 520 15.61 -18.55 -13.60
N THR A 521 15.31 -17.26 -13.78
CA THR A 521 16.13 -16.37 -14.62
C THR A 521 17.51 -16.14 -14.01
N GLN A 522 17.60 -16.06 -12.68
CA GLN A 522 18.88 -16.02 -11.97
C GLN A 522 19.69 -17.31 -12.18
N ALA A 523 19.07 -18.48 -12.10
CA ALA A 523 19.73 -19.76 -12.35
C ALA A 523 20.26 -19.86 -13.79
N LEU A 524 19.44 -19.48 -14.79
CA LEU A 524 19.86 -19.44 -16.20
C LEU A 524 21.03 -18.47 -16.42
N ALA A 525 21.01 -17.30 -15.79
CA ALA A 525 22.10 -16.35 -15.86
C ALA A 525 23.40 -16.91 -15.28
N TYR A 526 23.33 -17.69 -14.20
CA TYR A 526 24.50 -18.39 -13.66
C TYR A 526 25.00 -19.53 -14.56
N VAL A 527 24.12 -20.29 -15.22
CA VAL A 527 24.53 -21.34 -16.17
C VAL A 527 25.28 -20.73 -17.35
N ILE A 528 24.74 -19.66 -17.94
CA ILE A 528 25.42 -18.91 -19.02
C ILE A 528 26.72 -18.31 -18.49
N GLY A 529 26.71 -17.81 -17.25
CA GLY A 529 27.91 -17.34 -16.57
C GLY A 529 28.99 -18.42 -16.48
N CYS A 530 28.66 -19.62 -16.01
CA CYS A 530 29.58 -20.74 -15.93
C CYS A 530 30.18 -21.10 -17.29
N TYR A 531 29.37 -21.08 -18.36
CA TYR A 531 29.86 -21.28 -19.72
C TYR A 531 30.91 -20.21 -20.11
N LEU A 532 30.68 -18.94 -19.79
CA LEU A 532 31.65 -17.86 -20.03
C LEU A 532 32.94 -17.97 -19.21
N VAL A 533 32.88 -18.59 -18.03
CA VAL A 533 34.09 -18.89 -17.24
C VAL A 533 34.87 -20.04 -17.89
N MET A 534 34.17 -21.07 -18.37
CA MET A 534 34.82 -22.24 -19.00
C MET A 534 35.58 -21.87 -20.27
N GLU A 535 35.08 -20.90 -21.02
CA GLU A 535 35.74 -20.33 -22.21
C GLU A 535 36.82 -19.28 -21.87
N ASP A 536 37.18 -19.11 -20.59
CA ASP A 536 38.16 -18.14 -20.07
C ASP A 536 37.90 -16.66 -20.44
N LEU A 537 36.67 -16.32 -20.86
CA LEU A 537 36.30 -14.96 -21.24
C LEU A 537 36.12 -14.03 -20.04
N VAL A 538 35.66 -14.56 -18.90
CA VAL A 538 35.28 -13.76 -17.73
C VAL A 538 35.65 -14.46 -16.41
N ARG A 539 36.19 -13.68 -15.46
CA ARG A 539 36.49 -14.16 -14.10
C ARG A 539 35.20 -14.48 -13.31
N PRO A 540 35.14 -15.56 -12.51
CA PRO A 540 33.94 -15.95 -11.75
C PRO A 540 33.37 -14.83 -10.87
N VAL A 541 34.24 -14.04 -10.23
CA VAL A 541 33.84 -12.92 -9.37
C VAL A 541 33.10 -11.82 -10.15
N VAL A 542 33.48 -11.59 -11.41
CA VAL A 542 32.82 -10.59 -12.28
C VAL A 542 31.41 -11.06 -12.64
N ILE A 543 31.24 -12.36 -12.91
CA ILE A 543 29.92 -12.94 -13.20
C ILE A 543 29.00 -12.83 -12.00
N TYR A 544 29.50 -13.16 -10.80
CA TYR A 544 28.74 -12.97 -9.57
C TYR A 544 28.29 -11.51 -9.42
N LYS A 545 29.21 -10.55 -9.60
CA LYS A 545 28.89 -9.11 -9.53
C LYS A 545 27.80 -8.73 -10.56
N VAL A 546 27.91 -9.18 -11.81
CA VAL A 546 26.95 -8.87 -12.88
C VAL A 546 25.58 -9.46 -12.59
N VAL A 547 25.50 -10.77 -12.30
CA VAL A 547 24.23 -11.47 -12.09
C VAL A 547 23.50 -10.94 -10.85
N GLN A 548 24.21 -10.71 -9.75
CA GLN A 548 23.59 -10.20 -8.52
C GLN A 548 23.14 -8.74 -8.65
N THR A 549 23.91 -7.89 -9.33
CA THR A 549 23.50 -6.49 -9.58
C THR A 549 22.21 -6.46 -10.37
N LEU A 550 22.13 -7.22 -11.47
CA LEU A 550 20.92 -7.26 -12.29
C LEU A 550 19.73 -7.85 -11.52
N TYR A 551 19.95 -8.89 -10.71
CA TYR A 551 18.92 -9.49 -9.88
C TYR A 551 18.33 -8.51 -8.87
N MET A 552 19.18 -7.80 -8.14
CA MET A 552 18.74 -6.78 -7.18
C MET A 552 18.05 -5.60 -7.87
N SER A 553 18.56 -5.14 -9.02
CA SER A 553 17.94 -4.07 -9.80
C SER A 553 16.58 -4.49 -10.39
N ALA A 554 16.39 -5.76 -10.76
CA ALA A 554 15.14 -6.24 -11.34
C ALA A 554 13.94 -6.17 -10.37
N PHE A 555 14.16 -6.20 -9.05
CA PHE A 555 13.08 -5.97 -8.07
C PHE A 555 12.41 -4.59 -8.23
N SER A 556 13.14 -3.60 -8.74
CA SER A 556 12.66 -2.25 -9.00
C SER A 556 11.56 -2.18 -10.07
N ILE A 557 11.48 -3.17 -10.96
CA ILE A 557 10.46 -3.22 -12.01
C ILE A 557 9.05 -3.32 -11.38
N SER A 558 8.95 -4.02 -10.25
CA SER A 558 7.70 -4.17 -9.51
C SER A 558 7.21 -2.85 -8.93
N THR A 559 8.11 -2.01 -8.39
CA THR A 559 7.74 -0.72 -7.81
C THR A 559 7.35 0.30 -8.88
N ILE A 560 8.06 0.28 -10.03
CA ILE A 560 7.72 1.07 -11.22
C ILE A 560 6.30 0.73 -11.70
N ALA A 561 5.97 -0.56 -11.74
CA ALA A 561 4.65 -1.01 -12.18
C ALA A 561 3.54 -0.56 -11.21
N GLN A 562 3.74 -0.71 -9.90
CA GLN A 562 2.77 -0.30 -8.87
C GLN A 562 2.39 1.19 -8.97
N TYR A 563 3.37 2.06 -9.24
CA TYR A 563 3.13 3.50 -9.38
C TYR A 563 2.14 3.83 -10.52
N ASN A 564 2.14 3.08 -11.63
CA ASN A 564 1.19 3.31 -12.72
C ASN A 564 -0.27 3.16 -12.28
N ALA A 565 -0.57 2.17 -11.42
CA ALA A 565 -1.92 1.96 -10.90
C ALA A 565 -2.37 3.13 -10.00
N ASP A 566 -1.43 3.75 -9.27
CA ASP A 566 -1.73 4.90 -8.42
C ASP A 566 -1.90 6.19 -9.22
N VAL A 567 -1.15 6.36 -10.32
CA VAL A 567 -1.39 7.43 -11.29
C VAL A 567 -2.79 7.31 -11.90
N ASP A 568 -3.23 6.10 -12.24
CA ASP A 568 -4.58 5.88 -12.76
C ASP A 568 -5.66 6.26 -11.73
N LYS A 569 -5.46 5.94 -10.45
CA LYS A 569 -6.37 6.39 -9.37
C LYS A 569 -6.33 7.92 -9.19
N ALA A 570 -5.16 8.54 -9.29
CA ALA A 570 -5.01 9.99 -9.20
C ALA A 570 -5.68 10.70 -10.37
N ARG A 571 -5.64 10.14 -11.58
CA ARG A 571 -6.39 10.63 -12.74
C ARG A 571 -7.89 10.61 -12.48
N LEU A 572 -8.43 9.50 -11.96
CA LEU A 572 -9.85 9.41 -11.58
C LEU A 572 -10.21 10.46 -10.51
N GLY A 573 -9.37 10.61 -9.48
CA GLY A 573 -9.55 11.64 -8.46
C GLY A 573 -9.53 13.06 -9.03
N ALA A 574 -8.63 13.35 -9.97
CA ALA A 574 -8.54 14.65 -10.63
C ALA A 574 -9.71 14.92 -11.57
N LEU A 575 -10.28 13.88 -12.21
CA LEU A 575 -11.47 14.01 -13.06
C LEU A 575 -12.70 14.41 -12.25
N ASN A 576 -12.89 13.78 -11.09
CA ASN A 576 -13.96 14.16 -10.16
C ASN A 576 -13.83 15.60 -9.64
N LEU A 577 -12.64 16.21 -9.80
CA LEU A 577 -12.33 17.57 -9.36
C LEU A 577 -12.18 18.55 -10.53
N LYS A 578 -12.44 18.12 -11.77
CA LYS A 578 -12.14 18.89 -12.97
C LYS A 578 -12.77 20.28 -12.94
N ASP A 579 -14.06 20.36 -12.62
CA ASP A 579 -14.85 21.61 -12.62
C ASP A 579 -14.44 22.57 -11.51
N ILE A 580 -13.66 22.11 -10.52
CA ILE A 580 -13.11 22.92 -9.43
C ILE A 580 -11.69 23.36 -9.78
N LEU A 581 -10.91 22.48 -10.43
CA LEU A 581 -9.52 22.73 -10.84
C LEU A 581 -9.41 23.67 -12.05
N THR A 582 -10.43 23.73 -12.91
CA THR A 582 -10.45 24.66 -14.04
C THR A 582 -10.62 26.11 -13.61
N ASP A 583 -11.44 26.36 -12.58
CA ASP A 583 -11.90 27.71 -12.23
C ASP A 583 -10.99 28.44 -11.22
N ASN A 584 -10.35 27.73 -10.28
CA ASN A 584 -9.78 28.35 -9.07
C ASN A 584 -8.24 28.34 -8.94
N ILE A 585 -7.48 27.86 -9.94
CA ILE A 585 -6.01 27.78 -9.80
C ILE A 585 -5.29 29.08 -10.18
N ASP A 586 -5.90 29.95 -10.98
CA ASP A 586 -5.28 31.22 -11.40
C ASP A 586 -5.27 32.29 -10.28
N ASP A 587 -6.13 32.16 -9.26
CA ASP A 587 -6.20 33.12 -8.15
C ASP A 587 -5.25 32.82 -6.98
N SER A 588 -4.65 31.62 -6.92
CA SER A 588 -3.81 31.23 -5.78
C SER A 588 -2.38 31.82 -5.79
N GLU A 589 -1.95 32.41 -6.90
CA GLU A 589 -0.71 33.22 -6.96
C GLU A 589 -0.95 34.70 -6.60
N ARG A 590 -2.21 35.15 -6.48
CA ARG A 590 -2.56 36.54 -6.18
C ARG A 590 -2.74 36.87 -4.69
N THR A 591 -2.80 35.87 -3.82
CA THR A 591 -3.12 36.07 -2.39
C THR A 591 -1.90 36.17 -1.46
N ASP A 592 -0.73 36.55 -1.97
CA ASP A 592 0.45 36.88 -1.14
C ASP A 592 0.61 38.40 -0.91
N SER A 593 -0.39 39.23 -1.28
CA SER A 593 -0.44 40.66 -0.95
C SER A 593 -1.68 41.03 -0.12
N PRO A 594 -1.58 41.84 0.95
CA PRO A 594 -2.72 42.25 1.75
C PRO A 594 -3.35 43.55 1.21
N SER A 595 -4.47 43.45 0.51
CA SER A 595 -5.45 44.53 0.21
C SER A 595 -6.38 44.01 -0.90
N THR A 596 -7.65 44.36 -1.06
CA THR A 596 -8.61 45.30 -0.46
C THR A 596 -9.99 44.87 -1.01
N ASN A 597 -11.06 45.22 -0.29
CA ASN A 597 -12.45 45.06 -0.70
C ASN A 597 -12.70 45.24 -2.21
N ASP A 598 -13.41 44.29 -2.82
CA ASP A 598 -14.33 44.59 -3.91
C ASP A 598 -15.50 43.61 -3.88
N HIS A 599 -16.67 44.14 -3.55
CA HIS A 599 -17.95 43.47 -3.68
C HIS A 599 -18.29 43.32 -5.16
N ARG A 600 -18.44 42.09 -5.65
CA ARG A 600 -19.25 41.80 -6.83
C ARG A 600 -20.58 41.19 -6.39
N THR A 601 -21.55 42.06 -6.19
CA THR A 601 -22.98 41.73 -6.14
C THR A 601 -23.41 41.19 -7.50
N ILE A 602 -23.77 39.91 -7.57
CA ILE A 602 -24.53 39.35 -8.69
C ILE A 602 -26.00 39.64 -8.42
N ASN A 603 -26.63 40.30 -9.39
CA ASN A 603 -27.97 40.86 -9.33
C ASN A 603 -29.03 39.74 -9.39
N ILE A 604 -29.83 39.58 -8.32
CA ILE A 604 -30.87 38.53 -8.19
C ILE A 604 -32.22 39.08 -8.69
N GLN A 605 -32.32 39.38 -9.99
CA GLN A 605 -33.61 39.84 -10.55
C GLN A 605 -34.03 39.20 -11.88
N GLU A 606 -33.38 38.11 -12.32
CA GLU A 606 -33.73 37.43 -13.57
C GLU A 606 -34.19 35.96 -13.41
N ILE A 607 -34.64 35.56 -12.21
CA ILE A 607 -35.35 34.28 -12.01
C ILE A 607 -36.50 34.47 -10.99
N LEU A 608 -37.47 35.31 -11.37
CA LEU A 608 -38.89 35.03 -11.14
C LEU A 608 -39.42 34.47 -12.47
#